data_AF-A0A7V2ADB6-F1
#
_entry.id   AF-A0A7V2ADB6-F1
#
_cell.length_a   1.000
_cell.length_b   1.000
_cell.length_c   1.000
_cell.angle_alpha   90.00
_cell.angle_beta   90.00
_cell.angle_gamma   90.00
#
_symmetry.space_group_name_H-M   'P 1'
#
loop_
_entity.id
_entity.type
_entity.pdbx_description
1 polymer ?
#
loop_
_entity_poly.entity_id
_entity_poly.type
_entity_poly.pdbx_seq_one_letter_code
_entity_poly.pdbx_strand_id
1 'polypeptide(L)'
;ARGEEPGHAKIPEVEQLLAAGSAANQLLLAAQASGFGAIWLTGLRVYDPNVMRGLGLAENERLIGLINIGTIKDGAPTRGRPRRQAEIERWTG
;
A
#
# COMPACT_ATOMS: atom_id res chain seq x y z
N ALA A 1 -12.87 -19.11 -4.02
CA ALA A 1 -11.76 -18.64 -4.87
C ALA A 1 -12.24 -18.74 -6.32
N ARG A 2 -12.28 -17.63 -7.08
CA ARG A 2 -12.61 -17.70 -8.51
C ARG A 2 -11.47 -18.44 -9.21
N GLY A 3 -11.87 -19.40 -10.06
CA GLY A 3 -11.02 -20.47 -10.56
C GLY A 3 -9.89 -19.98 -11.44
N GLU A 4 -8.78 -20.71 -11.38
CA GLU A 4 -7.73 -20.67 -12.39
C GLU A 4 -8.29 -21.33 -13.66
N GLU A 5 -8.47 -20.57 -14.74
CA GLU A 5 -8.72 -21.17 -16.05
C GLU A 5 -7.44 -21.89 -16.52
N PRO A 6 -7.54 -23.13 -17.04
CA PRO A 6 -6.37 -23.88 -17.49
C PRO A 6 -5.69 -23.14 -18.64
N GLY A 7 -4.45 -22.70 -18.43
CA GLY A 7 -3.62 -22.04 -19.45
C GLY A 7 -3.29 -20.57 -19.21
N HIS A 8 -3.88 -19.92 -18.19
CA HIS A 8 -3.47 -18.56 -17.83
C HIS A 8 -2.23 -18.58 -16.93
N ALA A 9 -1.13 -17.98 -17.40
CA ALA A 9 0.06 -17.78 -16.57
C ALA A 9 -0.28 -16.89 -15.36
N LYS A 10 0.16 -17.28 -14.16
CA LYS A 10 -0.06 -16.50 -12.93
C LYS A 10 0.47 -15.08 -13.11
N ILE A 11 -0.33 -14.08 -12.71
CA ILE A 11 0.08 -12.66 -12.75
C ILE A 11 1.42 -12.51 -11.99
N PRO A 12 2.44 -11.85 -12.58
CA PRO A 12 3.72 -11.65 -11.92
C PRO A 12 3.58 -10.99 -10.54
N GLU A 13 4.42 -11.39 -9.58
CA GLU A 13 4.35 -10.86 -8.22
C GLU A 13 4.47 -9.33 -8.19
N VAL A 14 5.33 -8.75 -9.04
CA VAL A 14 5.50 -7.30 -9.12
C VAL A 14 4.20 -6.58 -9.44
N GLU A 15 3.36 -7.13 -10.33
CA GLU A 15 2.07 -6.53 -10.69
C GLU A 15 1.07 -6.63 -9.54
N GLN A 16 1.07 -7.74 -8.80
CA GLN A 16 0.24 -7.90 -7.61
C GLN A 16 0.62 -6.88 -6.52
N LEU A 17 1.91 -6.60 -6.37
CA LEU A 17 2.40 -5.62 -5.39
C LEU A 17 2.09 -4.19 -5.79
N LEU A 18 2.23 -3.85 -7.06
CA LEU A 18 1.83 -2.55 -7.57
C LEU A 18 0.33 -2.31 -7.39
N ALA A 19 -0.49 -3.34 -7.65
CA ALA A 19 -1.93 -3.28 -7.41
C ALA A 19 -2.25 -3.06 -5.92
N ALA A 20 -1.65 -3.85 -5.03
CA ALA A 20 -1.87 -3.74 -3.59
C ALA A 20 -1.38 -2.40 -3.02
N GLY A 21 -0.23 -1.90 -3.48
CA GLY A 21 0.28 -0.58 -3.11
C GLY A 21 -0.59 0.57 -3.64
N SER A 22 -1.14 0.43 -4.84
CA SER A 22 -2.09 1.39 -5.41
C SER A 22 -3.39 1.44 -4.61
N ALA A 23 -3.90 0.29 -4.18
CA ALA A 23 -5.08 0.20 -3.32
C ALA A 23 -4.82 0.85 -1.94
N ALA A 24 -3.67 0.59 -1.32
CA ALA A 24 -3.28 1.23 -0.07
C ALA A 24 -3.20 2.76 -0.21
N ASN A 25 -2.62 3.27 -1.30
CA ASN A 25 -2.59 4.71 -1.58
C ASN A 25 -4.00 5.30 -1.76
N GLN A 26 -4.89 4.61 -2.49
CA GLN A 26 -6.29 5.06 -2.64
C GLN A 26 -7.02 5.12 -1.31
N LEU A 27 -6.77 4.19 -0.38
CA LEU A 27 -7.33 4.24 0.98
C LEU A 27 -6.85 5.48 1.75
N LEU A 28 -5.57 5.86 1.63
CA LEU A 28 -5.06 7.07 2.27
C LEU A 28 -5.75 8.33 1.72
N LEU A 29 -5.90 8.41 0.39
CA LEU A 29 -6.60 9.52 -0.26
C LEU A 29 -8.07 9.58 0.14
N ALA A 30 -8.75 8.43 0.21
CA ALA A 30 -10.15 8.35 0.63
C ALA A 30 -10.34 8.78 2.09
N ALA A 31 -9.44 8.36 2.99
CA ALA A 31 -9.45 8.79 4.38
C ALA A 31 -9.31 10.32 4.49
N GLN A 32 -8.35 10.90 3.75
CA GLN A 32 -8.14 12.35 3.71
C GLN A 32 -9.37 13.09 3.16
N ALA A 33 -9.94 12.61 2.05
CA ALA A 33 -11.15 13.19 1.46
C ALA A 33 -12.36 13.11 2.40
N SER A 34 -12.38 12.12 3.29
CA SER A 34 -13.41 11.93 4.31
C SER A 34 -13.15 12.71 5.61
N GLY A 35 -12.10 13.55 5.66
CA GLY A 35 -11.77 14.36 6.83
C GLY A 35 -10.91 13.66 7.90
N PHE A 36 -10.37 12.48 7.61
CA PHE A 36 -9.48 11.74 8.51
C PHE A 36 -8.01 11.92 8.15
N GLY A 37 -7.14 11.76 9.14
CA GLY A 37 -5.71 11.55 8.93
C GLY A 37 -5.44 10.06 8.76
N ALA A 38 -4.55 9.70 7.85
CA ALA A 38 -4.12 8.32 7.66
C ALA A 38 -2.61 8.24 7.44
N ILE A 39 -2.00 7.17 7.94
CA ILE A 39 -0.58 6.87 7.71
C ILE A 39 -0.39 5.39 7.38
N TRP A 40 0.31 5.13 6.29
CA TRP A 40 0.77 3.79 5.94
C TRP A 40 2.17 3.58 6.52
N LEU A 41 2.25 2.63 7.45
CA LEU A 41 3.50 2.23 8.08
C LEU A 41 3.91 0.83 7.62
N THR A 42 5.20 0.73 7.31
CA THR A 42 5.93 -0.54 7.19
C THR A 42 6.94 -0.63 8.33
N GLY A 43 7.58 -1.79 8.52
CA GLY A 43 8.56 -2.01 9.58
C GLY A 43 8.59 -3.46 10.04
N LEU A 44 9.35 -3.76 11.11
CA LEU A 44 9.57 -5.13 11.59
C LEU A 44 8.28 -5.95 11.77
N ARG A 45 7.19 -5.30 12.21
CA ARG A 45 5.88 -5.94 12.40
C ARG A 45 5.27 -6.49 11.11
N VAL A 46 5.56 -5.87 9.96
CA VAL A 46 5.03 -6.31 8.66
C VAL A 46 5.66 -7.62 8.21
N TYR A 47 6.87 -7.93 8.70
CA TYR A 47 7.62 -9.12 8.33
C TYR A 47 7.60 -10.21 9.40
N ASP A 48 6.96 -9.97 10.55
CA ASP A 48 6.90 -10.93 11.67
C ASP A 48 5.86 -12.04 11.37
N PRO A 49 6.27 -13.32 11.28
CA PRO A 49 5.37 -14.43 11.02
C PRO A 49 4.28 -14.61 12.08
N ASN A 50 4.54 -14.19 13.33
CA ASN A 50 3.54 -14.26 14.40
C ASN A 50 2.44 -13.22 14.17
N VAL A 51 2.77 -12.04 13.66
CA VAL A 51 1.79 -11.02 13.30
C VAL A 51 0.94 -11.51 12.13
N MET A 52 1.55 -12.07 11.09
CA MET A 52 0.81 -12.61 9.94
C MET A 52 -0.16 -13.72 10.36
N ARG A 53 0.31 -14.68 11.17
CA ARG A 53 -0.52 -15.76 11.71
C ARG A 53 -1.63 -15.24 12.62
N GLY A 54 -1.32 -14.26 13.47
CA GLY A 54 -2.30 -13.61 14.35
C GLY A 54 -3.39 -12.85 13.58
N LEU A 55 -3.08 -12.36 12.38
CA LEU A 55 -4.03 -11.73 11.46
C LEU A 55 -4.73 -12.74 10.51
N GLY A 56 -4.38 -14.02 10.57
CA GLY A 56 -5.02 -15.08 9.80
C GLY A 56 -4.56 -15.19 8.34
N LEU A 57 -3.36 -14.68 8.00
CA LEU A 57 -2.80 -14.82 6.66
C LEU A 57 -2.43 -16.29 6.38
N ALA A 58 -2.67 -16.73 5.14
CA ALA A 58 -2.18 -18.02 4.65
C ALA A 58 -0.66 -17.99 4.40
N GLU A 59 -0.03 -19.15 4.29
CA GLU A 59 1.43 -19.28 4.09
C GLU A 59 1.95 -18.58 2.82
N ASN A 60 1.09 -18.45 1.81
CA ASN A 60 1.40 -17.80 0.54
C ASN A 60 0.95 -16.33 0.47
N GLU A 61 0.46 -15.77 1.58
CA GLU A 61 0.09 -14.36 1.69
C GLU A 61 1.18 -13.56 2.40
N ARG A 62 1.20 -12.27 2.12
CA ARG A 62 2.16 -11.34 2.73
C ARG A 62 1.46 -10.07 3.16
N LEU A 63 1.83 -9.60 4.35
CA LEU A 63 1.46 -8.26 4.78
C LEU A 63 2.36 -7.25 4.05
N ILE A 64 1.77 -6.22 3.43
CA ILE A 64 2.52 -5.16 2.74
C ILE A 64 2.59 -3.86 3.55
N GLY A 65 1.87 -3.82 4.68
CA GLY A 65 1.75 -2.62 5.50
C GLY A 65 0.56 -2.60 6.42
N LEU A 66 0.57 -1.60 7.30
CA LEU A 66 -0.55 -1.28 8.20
C LEU A 66 -0.96 0.16 7.98
N ILE A 67 -2.25 0.39 7.77
CA ILE A 67 -2.82 1.74 7.62
C ILE A 67 -3.50 2.11 8.93
N ASN A 68 -2.99 3.14 9.59
CA ASN A 68 -3.63 3.71 10.79
C ASN A 68 -4.44 4.92 10.36
N ILE A 69 -5.73 4.95 10.73
CA ILE A 69 -6.67 6.02 10.39
C ILE A 69 -7.21 6.62 11.69
N GLY A 70 -7.35 7.94 11.75
CA GLY A 70 -7.92 8.61 12.91
C GLY A 70 -8.22 10.08 12.67
N THR A 71 -8.81 10.73 13.68
CA THR A 71 -9.11 12.16 13.64
C THR A 71 -7.82 12.99 13.69
N ILE A 72 -7.75 14.00 12.82
CA ILE A 72 -6.62 14.93 12.78
C ILE A 72 -6.70 15.82 14.02
N LYS A 73 -5.63 15.90 14.80
CA LYS A 73 -5.53 16.86 15.92
C LYS A 73 -5.21 18.25 15.40
N ASP A 74 -5.79 19.27 16.02
CA ASP A 74 -5.47 20.66 15.73
C ASP A 74 -3.96 20.94 15.89
N GLY A 75 -3.39 21.68 14.93
CA GLY A 75 -1.96 22.00 14.92
C GLY A 75 -1.05 20.86 14.47
N ALA A 76 -1.59 19.75 13.93
CA ALA A 76 -0.77 18.70 13.32
C ALA A 76 0.14 19.32 12.23
N PRO A 77 1.47 19.12 12.29
CA PRO A 77 2.38 19.76 11.37
C PRO A 77 2.21 19.19 9.96
N THR A 78 1.80 20.04 9.02
CA THR A 78 1.89 19.74 7.59
C THR A 78 3.35 19.88 7.18
N ARG A 79 4.08 18.76 7.15
CA ARG A 79 5.45 18.79 6.61
C ARG A 79 5.35 19.03 5.10
N GLY A 80 5.68 20.24 4.65
CA GLY A 80 5.87 20.53 3.24
C GLY A 80 6.95 19.60 2.68
N ARG A 81 6.57 18.67 1.80
CA ARG A 81 7.54 17.80 1.15
C ARG A 81 8.19 18.62 0.03
N PRO A 82 9.53 18.75 -0.01
CA PRO A 82 10.16 19.40 -1.15
C PRO A 82 9.77 18.64 -2.42
N ARG A 83 9.28 19.37 -3.43
CA ARG A 83 8.93 18.78 -4.72
C ARG A 83 10.23 18.29 -5.36
N ARG A 84 10.39 16.97 -5.46
CA ARG A 84 11.45 16.40 -6.30
C ARG A 84 11.14 16.77 -7.75
N GLN A 85 12.12 17.30 -8.48
CA GLN A 85 11.99 17.46 -9.92
C GLN A 85 11.92 16.05 -10.53
N ALA A 86 10.94 15.83 -11.40
CA ALA A 86 10.87 14.58 -12.14
C ALA A 86 11.90 14.63 -13.26
N GLU A 87 12.72 13.59 -13.37
CA GLU A 87 13.50 13.36 -14.58
C GLU A 87 12.55 12.79 -15.63
N ILE A 88 12.29 13.59 -16.68
CA ILE A 88 11.39 13.23 -17.76
C ILE A 88 12.21 13.31 -19.04
N GLU A 89 12.38 12.18 -19.69
CA GLU A 89 12.98 12.11 -21.02
C GLU A 89 11.89 11.81 -22.04
N ARG A 90 11.91 12.56 -23.14
CA ARG A 90 11.06 12.26 -24.29
C ARG A 90 11.78 11.21 -25.14
N TRP A 91 11.24 10.00 -25.20
CA TRP A 91 11.74 8.99 -26.12
C TRP A 91 11.59 9.45 -27.59
N THR A 92 12.67 9.31 -28.37
CA THR A 92 12.74 9.77 -29.77
C THR A 92 12.66 8.67 -30.82
N GLY A 93 12.51 7.41 -30.39
CA GLY A 93 12.78 6.23 -31.24
C GLY A 93 14.05 5.54 -30.78
#